data_AF-A0A2J8LV91-F1
#
_entry.id   AF-A0A2J8LV91-F1
#
_cell.length_a   1.000
_cell.length_b   1.000
_cell.length_c   1.000
_cell.angle_alpha   90.00
_cell.angle_beta   90.00
_cell.angle_gamma   90.00
#
_symmetry.space_group_name_H-M   'P 1'
#
loop_
_entity.id
_entity.type
_entity.pdbx_description
1 polymer ?
#
loop_
_entity_poly.entity_id
_entity_poly.type
_entity_poly.pdbx_seq_one_letter_code
_entity_poly.pdbx_strand_id
1 'polypeptide(L)'
;MSVDKAELCGSLLTWLQTFHVPSPCASPQDLSSGLAVAYVLNQIDPSWFNEAWLQGISEDPGPNWKLKVTSGLLIRGQTGEEMTRDGPARHMSWVMGRKRDRCLVSNLKMVLRSLVEYSQDVLAHPVSEDHLPDVSLIGEFSDPAELGKLLQLVLGCAISCEKKQDHIQRIMTLEESVQHVVMEAIQELMTKDTPDSLSPETYGNFDSQ
;
A
#
# COMPACT_ATOMS: atom_id res chain seq x y z
N MET A 1 21.91 -5.75 0.45
CA MET A 1 21.25 -5.90 -0.86
C MET A 1 19.82 -5.39 -0.67
N SER A 2 19.28 -4.58 -1.58
CA SER A 2 17.89 -4.16 -1.48
C SER A 2 17.00 -5.34 -1.84
N VAL A 3 15.98 -5.64 -1.03
CA VAL A 3 14.97 -6.64 -1.37
C VAL A 3 14.25 -6.21 -2.65
N ASP A 4 14.03 -7.13 -3.59
CA ASP A 4 13.22 -6.86 -4.78
C ASP A 4 11.77 -6.60 -4.35
N LYS A 5 11.27 -5.40 -4.60
CA LYS A 5 9.96 -4.96 -4.11
C LYS A 5 8.81 -5.73 -4.79
N ALA A 6 9.01 -6.27 -5.99
CA ALA A 6 8.00 -7.09 -6.66
C ALA A 6 7.91 -8.50 -6.05
N GLU A 7 9.04 -9.12 -5.70
CA GLU A 7 9.06 -10.38 -4.96
C GLU A 7 8.49 -10.22 -3.55
N LEU A 8 8.85 -9.10 -2.90
CA LEU A 8 8.31 -8.72 -1.59
C LEU A 8 6.78 -8.63 -1.61
N CYS A 9 6.20 -8.07 -2.67
CA CYS A 9 4.75 -7.97 -2.81
C CYS A 9 4.05 -9.32 -2.70
N GLY A 10 4.58 -10.37 -3.34
CA GLY A 10 3.98 -11.71 -3.30
C GLY A 10 3.98 -12.29 -1.88
N SER A 11 5.12 -12.23 -1.20
CA SER A 11 5.27 -12.73 0.18
C SER A 11 4.40 -11.94 1.16
N LEU A 12 4.37 -10.61 1.05
CA LEU A 12 3.56 -9.77 1.92
C LEU A 12 2.06 -9.94 1.66
N LEU A 13 1.66 -10.28 0.44
CA LEU A 13 0.27 -10.58 0.11
C LEU A 13 -0.18 -11.89 0.79
N THR A 14 0.66 -12.92 0.81
CA THR A 14 0.41 -14.15 1.59
C THR A 14 0.28 -13.86 3.09
N TRP A 15 1.13 -12.98 3.64
CA TRP A 15 0.98 -12.55 5.03
C TRP A 15 -0.34 -11.78 5.25
N LEU A 16 -0.71 -10.89 4.33
CA LEU A 16 -1.92 -10.10 4.43
C LEU A 16 -3.20 -10.96 4.36
N GLN A 17 -3.16 -12.07 3.63
CA GLN A 17 -4.25 -13.07 3.59
C GLN A 17 -4.49 -13.78 4.94
N THR A 18 -3.55 -13.72 5.88
CA THR A 18 -3.78 -14.23 7.25
C THR A 18 -4.76 -13.37 8.03
N PHE A 19 -4.99 -12.12 7.59
CA PHE A 19 -6.04 -11.27 8.12
C PHE A 19 -7.37 -11.64 7.48
N HIS A 20 -8.37 -11.90 8.31
CA HIS A 20 -9.72 -12.15 7.83
C HIS A 20 -10.34 -10.80 7.41
N VAL A 21 -10.12 -10.41 6.15
CA VAL A 21 -10.71 -9.21 5.55
C VAL A 21 -11.97 -9.55 4.74
N PRO A 22 -12.99 -8.67 4.73
CA PRO A 22 -14.22 -8.90 3.98
C PRO A 22 -14.04 -8.76 2.46
N SER A 23 -12.99 -8.07 2.02
CA SER A 23 -12.65 -7.85 0.61
C SER A 23 -11.65 -8.91 0.09
N PRO A 24 -11.68 -9.24 -1.21
CA PRO A 24 -10.62 -10.05 -1.82
C PRO A 24 -9.23 -9.44 -1.58
N CYS A 25 -8.22 -10.29 -1.36
CA CYS A 25 -6.82 -9.89 -1.20
C CYS A 25 -5.88 -10.91 -1.86
N ALA A 26 -6.31 -11.50 -2.98
CA ALA A 26 -5.61 -12.59 -3.65
C ALA A 26 -4.59 -12.10 -4.70
N SER A 27 -4.75 -10.87 -5.17
CA SER A 27 -3.94 -10.28 -6.22
C SER A 27 -3.60 -8.81 -5.96
N PRO A 28 -2.55 -8.26 -6.59
CA PRO A 28 -2.25 -6.83 -6.53
C PRO A 28 -3.42 -5.93 -6.92
N GLN A 29 -4.24 -6.39 -7.87
CA GLN A 29 -5.44 -5.70 -8.35
C GLN A 29 -6.49 -5.57 -7.24
N ASP A 30 -6.64 -6.55 -6.37
CA ASP A 30 -7.63 -6.48 -5.28
C ASP A 30 -7.25 -5.41 -4.24
N LEU A 31 -5.94 -5.24 -4.03
CA LEU A 31 -5.37 -4.27 -3.11
C LEU A 31 -5.34 -2.84 -3.68
N SER A 32 -5.43 -2.69 -5.00
CA SER A 32 -5.41 -1.39 -5.69
C SER A 32 -6.53 -0.44 -5.25
N SER A 33 -7.62 -0.98 -4.69
CA SER A 33 -8.73 -0.19 -4.12
C SER A 33 -8.39 0.54 -2.82
N GLY A 34 -7.33 0.11 -2.13
CA GLY A 34 -6.97 0.58 -0.79
C GLY A 34 -7.88 0.06 0.33
N LEU A 35 -9.03 -0.55 0.00
CA LEU A 35 -10.01 -0.99 0.97
C LEU A 35 -9.52 -2.20 1.79
N ALA A 36 -8.96 -3.21 1.12
CA ALA A 36 -8.39 -4.38 1.77
C ALA A 36 -7.27 -3.98 2.75
N VAL A 37 -6.37 -3.08 2.31
CA VAL A 37 -5.29 -2.54 3.15
C VAL A 37 -5.86 -1.81 4.36
N ALA A 38 -6.92 -1.01 4.16
CA ALA A 38 -7.55 -0.28 5.25
C ALA A 38 -8.17 -1.18 6.31
N TYR A 39 -8.86 -2.25 5.91
CA TYR A 39 -9.39 -3.24 6.85
C TYR A 39 -8.29 -3.90 7.68
N VAL A 40 -7.14 -4.20 7.08
CA VAL A 40 -5.97 -4.73 7.80
C VAL A 40 -5.45 -3.71 8.82
N LEU A 41 -5.36 -2.43 8.43
CA LEU A 41 -4.90 -1.37 9.33
C LEU A 41 -5.82 -1.19 10.54
N ASN A 42 -7.14 -1.27 10.35
CA ASN A 42 -8.11 -1.28 11.45
C ASN A 42 -7.92 -2.49 12.39
N GLN A 43 -7.49 -3.65 11.88
CA GLN A 43 -7.18 -4.81 12.73
C GLN A 43 -5.84 -4.65 13.48
N ILE A 44 -4.85 -4.00 12.86
CA ILE A 44 -3.54 -3.72 13.49
C ILE A 44 -3.75 -2.78 14.68
N ASP A 45 -4.39 -1.64 14.46
CA ASP A 45 -4.64 -0.66 15.51
C ASP A 45 -5.99 0.04 15.29
N PRO A 46 -7.08 -0.48 15.91
CA PRO A 46 -8.40 0.11 15.78
C PRO A 46 -8.54 1.45 16.51
N SER A 47 -7.58 1.81 17.39
CA SER A 47 -7.62 3.10 18.09
C SER A 47 -7.30 4.26 17.14
N TRP A 48 -6.33 4.04 16.24
CA TRP A 48 -5.95 4.99 15.21
C TRP A 48 -6.81 4.83 13.95
N PHE A 49 -6.83 3.62 13.38
CA PHE A 49 -7.55 3.29 12.15
C PHE A 49 -8.98 2.88 12.47
N ASN A 50 -9.76 3.77 13.09
CA ASN A 50 -11.11 3.44 13.57
C ASN A 50 -12.16 3.30 12.44
N GLU A 51 -13.39 2.90 12.80
CA GLU A 51 -14.50 2.75 11.85
C GLU A 51 -14.84 4.05 11.11
N ALA A 52 -14.74 5.21 11.76
CA ALA A 52 -15.02 6.50 11.10
C ALA A 52 -14.00 6.82 10.00
N TRP A 53 -12.75 6.45 10.21
CA TRP A 53 -11.70 6.53 9.19
C TRP A 53 -11.97 5.54 8.04
N LEU A 54 -12.34 4.29 8.35
CA LEU A 54 -12.72 3.29 7.34
C LEU A 54 -13.89 3.76 6.46
N GLN A 55 -14.91 4.39 7.04
CA GLN A 55 -16.05 4.96 6.30
C GLN A 55 -15.64 6.07 5.31
N GLY A 56 -14.47 6.68 5.51
CA GLY A 56 -13.89 7.66 4.58
C GLY A 56 -13.33 7.02 3.30
N ILE A 57 -13.13 5.70 3.29
CA ILE A 57 -12.57 4.96 2.16
C ILE A 57 -13.71 4.40 1.32
N SER A 58 -13.81 4.89 0.09
CA SER A 58 -14.97 4.62 -0.77
C SER A 58 -14.84 3.24 -1.44
N GLU A 59 -15.73 2.30 -1.16
CA GLU A 59 -15.71 0.96 -1.78
C GLU A 59 -15.96 0.98 -3.31
N ASP A 60 -16.67 1.99 -3.80
CA ASP A 60 -16.88 2.24 -5.23
C ASP A 60 -17.41 3.68 -5.43
N PRO A 61 -17.03 4.43 -6.48
CA PRO A 61 -17.93 5.44 -7.04
C PRO A 61 -19.15 4.70 -7.61
N GLY A 62 -20.09 4.34 -6.74
CA GLY A 62 -21.22 3.50 -7.07
C GLY A 62 -21.98 3.92 -8.35
N PRO A 63 -22.88 3.06 -8.86
CA PRO A 63 -23.59 3.23 -10.13
C PRO A 63 -24.41 4.54 -10.27
N ASN A 64 -24.44 5.39 -9.25
CA ASN A 64 -25.14 6.67 -9.19
C ASN A 64 -24.62 7.74 -10.19
N TRP A 65 -23.49 7.50 -10.86
CA TRP A 65 -23.09 8.32 -12.01
C TRP A 65 -24.03 8.15 -13.21
N LYS A 66 -24.72 7.00 -13.33
CA LYS A 66 -25.73 6.75 -14.36
C LYS A 66 -26.89 7.76 -14.32
N LEU A 67 -27.12 8.42 -13.17
CA LEU A 67 -28.18 9.40 -13.00
C LEU A 67 -27.75 10.85 -13.27
N LYS A 68 -26.48 11.12 -13.57
CA LYS A 68 -26.00 12.49 -13.87
C LYS A 68 -25.63 12.75 -15.33
N VAL A 69 -25.74 11.74 -16.22
CA VAL A 69 -25.44 11.90 -17.66
C VAL A 69 -26.70 12.09 -18.51
N THR A 70 -27.90 12.05 -17.93
CA THR A 70 -29.17 12.21 -18.67
C THR A 70 -29.78 13.61 -18.60
N SER A 71 -29.13 14.60 -17.98
CA SER A 71 -29.70 15.95 -17.87
C SER A 71 -28.59 17.00 -17.80
N GLY A 72 -27.96 17.32 -18.93
CA GLY A 72 -27.05 18.46 -18.98
C GLY A 72 -26.16 18.52 -20.21
N LEU A 73 -26.66 19.22 -21.23
CA LEU A 73 -25.87 19.89 -22.28
C LEU A 73 -25.20 19.00 -23.36
N LEU A 74 -26.00 18.71 -24.39
CA LEU A 74 -25.59 19.02 -25.76
C LEU A 74 -25.09 20.48 -25.84
N ILE A 75 -24.24 20.80 -26.83
CA ILE A 75 -23.63 22.11 -27.18
C ILE A 75 -22.21 22.29 -26.57
N ARG A 76 -21.07 22.50 -27.27
CA ARG A 76 -20.78 22.94 -28.65
C ARG A 76 -19.33 22.56 -29.05
N GLY A 77 -19.17 22.00 -30.25
CA GLY A 77 -18.12 22.24 -31.24
C GLY A 77 -16.62 22.14 -30.90
N GLN A 78 -15.93 21.18 -31.52
CA GLN A 78 -14.78 21.47 -32.40
C GLN A 78 -14.45 20.29 -33.33
N THR A 79 -14.40 20.59 -34.63
CA THR A 79 -13.56 20.00 -35.68
C THR A 79 -13.42 18.47 -35.80
N GLY A 80 -14.24 17.90 -36.69
CA GLY A 80 -13.77 17.09 -37.82
C GLY A 80 -12.76 15.99 -37.55
N GLU A 81 -13.14 14.96 -36.80
CA GLU A 81 -12.58 13.63 -36.99
C GLU A 81 -13.72 12.61 -37.05
N GLU A 82 -13.55 11.69 -37.99
CA GLU A 82 -14.49 10.69 -38.44
C GLU A 82 -15.03 9.87 -37.26
N MET A 83 -16.32 10.04 -36.97
CA MET A 83 -17.06 9.25 -35.99
C MET A 83 -17.11 7.80 -36.48
N THR A 84 -16.08 7.03 -36.16
CA THR A 84 -16.09 5.59 -36.30
C THR A 84 -17.31 5.04 -35.57
N ARG A 85 -17.93 4.03 -36.17
CA ARG A 85 -19.27 3.48 -35.91
C ARG A 85 -19.43 2.77 -34.55
N ASP A 86 -18.60 3.15 -33.58
CA ASP A 86 -18.28 2.45 -32.35
C ASP A 86 -18.54 3.35 -31.11
N GLY A 87 -19.60 4.15 -31.18
CA GLY A 87 -20.55 4.42 -30.09
C GLY A 87 -20.13 5.26 -28.85
N PRO A 88 -21.11 5.95 -28.22
CA PRO A 88 -20.98 6.57 -26.88
C PRO A 88 -20.54 5.59 -25.78
N ALA A 89 -20.73 4.28 -25.99
CA ALA A 89 -20.40 3.23 -25.03
C ALA A 89 -18.89 3.08 -24.77
N ARG A 90 -18.04 3.20 -25.80
CA ARG A 90 -16.57 3.15 -25.64
C ARG A 90 -16.05 4.38 -24.91
N HIS A 91 -16.61 5.55 -25.21
CA HIS A 91 -16.30 6.79 -24.50
C HIS A 91 -16.72 6.73 -23.03
N MET A 92 -17.94 6.26 -22.74
CA MET A 92 -18.42 6.07 -21.36
C MET A 92 -17.60 5.01 -20.62
N SER A 93 -17.21 3.91 -21.27
CA SER A 93 -16.31 2.91 -20.68
C SER A 93 -14.95 3.50 -20.30
N TRP A 94 -14.37 4.34 -21.17
CA TRP A 94 -13.10 5.02 -20.89
C TRP A 94 -13.19 6.11 -19.82
N VAL A 95 -14.26 6.91 -19.83
CA VAL A 95 -14.54 7.91 -18.77
C VAL A 95 -14.78 7.22 -17.43
N MET A 96 -15.46 6.07 -17.44
CA MET A 96 -15.69 5.26 -16.26
C MET A 96 -14.44 4.58 -15.73
N GLY A 97 -13.53 4.16 -16.61
CA GLY A 97 -12.18 3.73 -16.24
C GLY A 97 -11.46 4.83 -15.47
N ARG A 98 -11.25 5.99 -16.10
CA ARG A 98 -10.55 7.12 -15.45
C ARG A 98 -11.21 7.62 -14.15
N LYS A 99 -12.54 7.54 -14.05
CA LYS A 99 -13.25 7.91 -12.81
C LYS A 99 -13.05 6.89 -11.70
N ARG A 100 -13.00 5.59 -12.03
CA ARG A 100 -12.65 4.52 -11.10
C ARG A 100 -11.22 4.71 -10.61
N ASP A 101 -10.26 4.86 -11.52
CA ASP A 101 -8.84 4.98 -11.19
C ASP A 101 -8.61 6.17 -10.24
N ARG A 102 -9.26 7.31 -10.48
CA ARG A 102 -9.18 8.48 -9.58
C ARG A 102 -9.71 8.19 -8.16
N CYS A 103 -10.74 7.37 -8.01
CA CYS A 103 -11.26 6.97 -6.69
C CYS A 103 -10.30 6.02 -5.99
N LEU A 104 -9.75 5.02 -6.71
CA LEU A 104 -8.74 4.09 -6.17
C LEU A 104 -7.51 4.87 -5.65
N VAL A 105 -6.98 5.79 -6.46
CA VAL A 105 -5.85 6.65 -6.08
C VAL A 105 -6.20 7.53 -4.88
N SER A 106 -7.44 8.05 -4.80
CA SER A 106 -7.87 8.86 -3.64
C SER A 106 -7.89 8.05 -2.36
N ASN A 107 -8.41 6.82 -2.39
CA ASN A 107 -8.43 5.92 -1.24
C ASN A 107 -7.00 5.58 -0.80
N LEU A 108 -6.14 5.19 -1.74
CA LEU A 108 -4.74 4.87 -1.47
C LEU A 108 -3.98 6.07 -0.88
N LYS A 109 -4.27 7.30 -1.32
CA LYS A 109 -3.72 8.53 -0.71
C LYS A 109 -4.14 8.70 0.74
N MET A 110 -5.39 8.38 1.08
CA MET A 110 -5.86 8.44 2.47
C MET A 110 -5.16 7.38 3.32
N VAL A 111 -5.05 6.15 2.80
CA VAL A 111 -4.35 5.04 3.46
C VAL A 111 -2.89 5.38 3.71
N LEU A 112 -2.15 5.79 2.67
CA LEU A 112 -0.74 6.13 2.77
C LEU A 112 -0.50 7.29 3.75
N ARG A 113 -1.30 8.35 3.68
CA ARG A 113 -1.17 9.49 4.60
C ARG A 113 -1.32 9.03 6.05
N SER A 114 -2.38 8.28 6.34
CA SER A 114 -2.68 7.83 7.70
C SER A 114 -1.63 6.86 8.24
N LEU A 115 -1.02 6.05 7.36
CA LEU A 115 0.12 5.19 7.67
C LEU A 115 1.38 5.99 8.04
N VAL A 116 1.71 7.00 7.24
CA VAL A 116 2.88 7.85 7.49
C VAL A 116 2.71 8.64 8.79
N GLU A 117 1.52 9.20 9.01
CA GLU A 117 1.15 9.89 10.26
C GLU A 117 1.22 8.92 11.45
N TYR A 118 0.69 7.70 11.35
CA TYR A 118 0.81 6.68 12.40
C TYR A 118 2.27 6.33 12.70
N SER A 119 3.10 6.13 11.67
CA SER A 119 4.51 5.83 11.85
C SER A 119 5.28 6.96 12.54
N GLN A 120 4.97 8.21 12.21
CA GLN A 120 5.62 9.37 12.81
C GLN A 120 5.12 9.68 14.22
N ASP A 121 3.80 9.70 14.43
CA ASP A 121 3.17 10.18 15.66
C ASP A 121 3.06 9.10 16.73
N VAL A 122 2.81 7.85 16.33
CA VAL A 122 2.61 6.72 17.26
C VAL A 122 3.88 5.90 17.40
N LEU A 123 4.53 5.55 16.29
CA LEU A 123 5.74 4.72 16.31
C LEU A 123 7.03 5.52 16.50
N ALA A 124 6.95 6.85 16.46
CA ALA A 124 8.10 7.76 16.55
C ALA A 124 9.21 7.45 15.52
N HIS A 125 8.85 6.85 14.38
CA HIS A 125 9.77 6.33 13.39
C HIS A 125 9.46 6.96 12.01
N PRO A 126 10.18 8.02 11.61
CA PRO A 126 9.88 8.72 10.36
C PRO A 126 10.24 7.88 9.13
N VAL A 127 9.26 7.68 8.26
CA VAL A 127 9.44 6.99 6.98
C VAL A 127 10.22 7.88 6.01
N SER A 128 11.26 7.32 5.37
CA SER A 128 12.02 8.00 4.30
C SER A 128 11.15 8.22 3.07
N GLU A 129 11.34 9.33 2.35
CA GLU A 129 10.68 9.56 1.06
C GLU A 129 10.95 8.43 0.05
N ASP A 130 12.13 7.81 0.09
CA ASP A 130 12.49 6.68 -0.79
C ASP A 130 11.62 5.42 -0.60
N HIS A 131 10.98 5.29 0.56
CA HIS A 131 10.12 4.15 0.89
C HIS A 131 8.63 4.45 0.68
N LEU A 132 8.29 5.69 0.28
CA LEU A 132 6.92 6.06 0.01
C LEU A 132 6.47 5.46 -1.34
N PRO A 133 5.37 4.70 -1.38
CA PRO A 133 4.84 4.14 -2.60
C PRO A 133 4.14 5.21 -3.46
N ASP A 134 4.28 5.11 -4.78
CA ASP A 134 3.46 5.89 -5.72
C ASP A 134 2.08 5.25 -5.87
N VAL A 135 1.15 5.75 -5.07
CA VAL A 135 -0.28 5.38 -5.08
C VAL A 135 -0.96 5.57 -6.44
N SER A 136 -0.42 6.42 -7.33
CA SER A 136 -0.93 6.60 -8.69
C SER A 136 -0.65 5.36 -9.52
N LEU A 137 0.57 4.79 -9.41
CA LEU A 137 0.96 3.56 -10.09
C LEU A 137 0.20 2.34 -9.58
N ILE A 138 -0.07 2.30 -8.27
CA ILE A 138 -0.90 1.24 -7.66
C ILE A 138 -2.35 1.33 -8.17
N GLY A 139 -2.95 2.53 -8.14
CA GLY A 139 -4.34 2.72 -8.52
C GLY A 139 -4.62 2.61 -10.03
N GLU A 140 -3.67 3.02 -10.88
CA GLU A 140 -3.84 3.02 -12.35
C GLU A 140 -3.31 1.74 -13.02
N PHE A 141 -2.20 1.18 -12.52
CA PHE A 141 -1.52 0.05 -13.16
C PHE A 141 -1.47 -1.21 -12.28
N SER A 142 -1.90 -1.13 -11.02
CA SER A 142 -1.74 -2.23 -10.04
C SER A 142 -0.29 -2.70 -9.98
N ASP A 143 0.64 -1.74 -9.98
CA ASP A 143 2.08 -2.01 -9.99
C ASP A 143 2.51 -2.78 -8.74
N PRO A 144 3.11 -3.99 -8.88
CA PRO A 144 3.48 -4.83 -7.74
C PRO A 144 4.67 -4.29 -6.95
N ALA A 145 5.58 -3.53 -7.56
CA ALA A 145 6.72 -2.98 -6.84
C ALA A 145 6.29 -1.84 -5.90
N GLU A 146 5.43 -0.95 -6.39
CA GLU A 146 4.85 0.13 -5.56
C GLU A 146 3.90 -0.44 -4.51
N LEU A 147 3.11 -1.45 -4.85
CA LEU A 147 2.29 -2.15 -3.86
C LEU A 147 3.15 -2.83 -2.80
N GLY A 148 4.26 -3.45 -3.19
CA GLY A 148 5.24 -4.04 -2.27
C GLY A 148 5.76 -3.03 -1.24
N LYS A 149 6.09 -1.80 -1.66
CA LYS A 149 6.47 -0.71 -0.76
C LYS A 149 5.35 -0.32 0.20
N LEU A 150 4.10 -0.21 -0.28
CA LEU A 150 2.94 0.07 0.57
C LEU A 150 2.75 -1.01 1.64
N LEU A 151 2.80 -2.29 1.23
CA LEU A 151 2.67 -3.42 2.14
C LEU A 151 3.84 -3.50 3.13
N GLN A 152 5.04 -3.13 2.71
CA GLN A 152 6.22 -3.08 3.59
C GLN A 152 6.00 -2.07 4.72
N LEU A 153 5.42 -0.90 4.43
CA LEU A 153 5.05 0.09 5.45
C LEU A 153 3.98 -0.45 6.41
N VAL A 154 2.97 -1.13 5.89
CA VAL A 154 1.93 -1.77 6.71
C VAL A 154 2.53 -2.81 7.65
N LEU A 155 3.43 -3.66 7.14
CA LEU A 155 4.17 -4.63 7.94
C LEU A 155 5.00 -3.93 9.02
N GLY A 156 5.74 -2.88 8.66
CA GLY A 156 6.51 -2.05 9.60
C GLY A 156 5.66 -1.48 10.73
N CYS A 157 4.43 -1.05 10.41
CA CYS A 157 3.48 -0.61 11.41
C CYS A 157 2.99 -1.77 12.30
N ALA A 158 2.69 -2.93 11.70
CA ALA A 158 2.19 -4.12 12.41
C ALA A 158 3.21 -4.72 13.40
N ILE A 159 4.51 -4.70 13.07
CA ILE A 159 5.56 -5.22 13.96
C ILE A 159 5.97 -4.22 15.05
N SER A 160 5.58 -2.95 14.90
CA SER A 160 5.96 -1.87 15.81
C SER A 160 4.80 -1.44 16.71
N CYS A 161 3.56 -1.85 16.40
CA CYS A 161 2.40 -1.57 17.23
C CYS A 161 2.44 -2.32 18.58
N GLU A 162 1.57 -1.94 19.51
CA GLU A 162 1.48 -2.58 20.83
C GLU A 162 1.19 -4.10 20.75
N LYS A 163 0.45 -4.52 19.71
CA LYS A 163 0.07 -5.92 19.45
C LYS A 163 1.08 -6.69 18.58
N LYS A 164 2.31 -6.20 18.45
CA LYS A 164 3.36 -6.83 17.62
C LYS A 164 3.55 -8.33 17.84
N GLN A 165 3.35 -8.84 19.07
CA GLN A 165 3.51 -10.26 19.37
C GLN A 165 2.51 -11.13 18.59
N ASP A 166 1.26 -10.70 18.44
CA ASP A 166 0.23 -11.43 17.68
C ASP A 166 0.52 -11.46 16.18
N HIS A 167 1.15 -10.38 15.67
CA HIS A 167 1.56 -10.26 14.28
C HIS A 167 2.81 -11.11 14.00
N ILE A 168 3.80 -11.09 14.89
CA ILE A 168 5.00 -11.95 14.80
C ILE A 168 4.62 -13.43 14.85
N GLN A 169 3.72 -13.81 15.75
CA GLN A 169 3.26 -15.19 15.83
C GLN A 169 2.56 -15.63 14.54
N ARG A 170 1.75 -14.76 13.91
CA ARG A 170 1.17 -15.04 12.58
C ARG A 170 2.25 -15.24 11.52
N ILE A 171 3.29 -14.39 11.50
CA ILE A 171 4.42 -14.55 10.57
C ILE A 171 5.07 -15.92 10.75
N MET A 172 5.29 -16.37 11.98
CA MET A 172 5.88 -17.69 12.29
C MET A 172 5.01 -18.89 11.86
N THR A 173 3.73 -18.69 11.51
CA THR A 173 2.85 -19.73 10.97
C THR A 173 2.85 -19.83 9.45
N LEU A 174 3.48 -18.87 8.76
CA LEU A 174 3.59 -18.84 7.30
C LEU A 174 4.65 -19.80 6.79
N GLU A 175 4.70 -20.00 5.48
CA GLU A 175 5.76 -20.77 4.81
C GLU A 175 7.15 -20.15 5.05
N GLU A 176 8.18 -20.99 5.16
CA GLU A 176 9.56 -20.58 5.45
C GLU A 176 10.10 -19.55 4.43
N SER A 177 9.76 -19.73 3.15
CA SER A 177 10.07 -18.78 2.08
C SER A 177 9.53 -17.37 2.34
N VAL A 178 8.28 -17.29 2.82
CA VAL A 178 7.61 -16.02 3.17
C VAL A 178 8.18 -15.43 4.44
N GLN A 179 8.47 -16.26 5.46
CA GLN A 179 9.08 -15.81 6.70
C GLN A 179 10.43 -15.12 6.47
N HIS A 180 11.27 -15.68 5.60
CA HIS A 180 12.56 -15.10 5.25
C HIS A 180 12.42 -13.71 4.61
N VAL A 181 11.54 -13.58 3.62
CA VAL A 181 11.30 -12.30 2.92
C VAL A 181 10.73 -11.25 3.88
N VAL A 182 9.79 -11.64 4.75
CA VAL A 182 9.23 -10.76 5.77
C VAL A 182 10.29 -10.33 6.78
N MET A 183 11.16 -11.25 7.21
CA MET A 183 12.25 -10.94 8.15
C MET A 183 13.28 -9.97 7.54
N GLU A 184 13.64 -10.14 6.28
CA GLU A 184 14.52 -9.18 5.57
C GLU A 184 13.88 -7.79 5.48
N ALA A 185 12.58 -7.71 5.18
CA ALA A 185 11.86 -6.45 5.13
C ALA A 185 11.77 -5.75 6.51
N ILE A 186 11.61 -6.53 7.59
CA ILE A 186 11.66 -6.03 8.98
C ILE A 186 13.05 -5.51 9.31
N GLN A 187 14.11 -6.24 8.95
CA GLN A 187 15.49 -5.82 9.19
C GLN A 187 15.83 -4.54 8.42
N GLU A 188 15.39 -4.41 7.17
CA GLU A 188 15.53 -3.17 6.38
C GLU A 188 14.86 -1.97 7.07
N LEU A 189 13.72 -2.19 7.74
CA LEU A 189 12.99 -1.15 8.47
C LEU A 189 13.63 -0.80 9.82
N MET A 190 14.11 -1.77 10.59
CA MET A 190 14.65 -1.55 11.95
C MET A 190 16.15 -1.23 12.00
N THR A 191 16.92 -1.47 10.94
CA THR A 191 18.36 -1.13 10.91
C THR A 191 18.65 0.36 10.83
N LYS A 192 17.63 1.21 10.74
CA LYS A 192 17.77 2.67 10.65
C LYS A 192 17.97 3.36 12.02
N ASP A 193 17.76 2.66 13.13
CA ASP A 193 17.93 3.17 14.51
C ASP A 193 19.32 2.91 15.14
N THR A 194 20.36 2.63 14.35
CA THR A 194 21.75 2.67 14.86
C THR A 194 22.71 3.42 13.93
N PRO A 195 22.96 4.72 14.16
CA PRO A 195 24.19 5.34 13.69
C PRO A 195 25.34 4.88 14.59
N ASP A 196 26.34 4.25 13.98
CA ASP A 196 27.70 3.99 14.49
C ASP A 196 27.85 3.24 15.83
N SER A 197 28.41 2.02 15.79
CA SER A 197 29.65 1.69 16.53
C SER A 197 29.99 0.20 16.42
N LEU A 198 30.56 -0.22 15.29
CA LEU A 198 31.54 -1.31 15.27
C LEU A 198 32.69 -0.96 14.32
N SER A 199 33.44 0.09 14.69
CA SER A 199 34.88 0.12 14.47
C SER A 199 35.52 0.42 15.83
N PRO A 200 36.38 -0.48 16.32
CA PRO A 200 37.80 -0.31 16.03
C PRO A 200 38.48 -1.64 15.69
N GLU A 201 38.72 -1.88 14.40
CA GLU A 201 39.93 -2.61 14.00
C GLU A 201 41.13 -1.69 14.21
N THR A 202 41.62 -1.62 15.44
CA THR A 202 42.97 -1.13 15.72
C THR A 202 43.55 -1.92 16.88
N TYR A 203 43.77 -3.22 16.65
CA TYR A 203 44.70 -4.00 17.45
C TYR A 203 45.98 -4.23 16.64
N GLY A 204 46.64 -3.13 16.30
CA GLY A 204 48.01 -3.13 15.83
C GLY A 204 48.85 -2.42 16.88
N ASN A 205 49.43 -3.17 17.82
CA ASN A 205 50.81 -3.02 18.31
C ASN A 205 51.07 -3.91 19.53
N PHE A 206 51.99 -4.88 19.41
CA PHE A 206 53.06 -5.01 20.41
C PHE A 206 54.31 -5.56 19.74
N ASP A 207 55.06 -4.63 19.16
CA ASP A 207 56.50 -4.74 19.03
C ASP A 207 57.10 -4.97 20.45
N SER A 208 57.78 -6.08 20.66
CA SER A 208 58.66 -6.29 21.80
C SER A 208 59.79 -7.21 21.40
N GLN A 209 60.89 -6.54 21.11
CA GLN A 209 62.24 -7.04 21.13
C GLN A 209 62.73 -7.25 22.57
#